data_AF-A0A7C1ZSV4-F1
#
_entry.id   AF-A0A7C1ZSV4-F1
#
_cell.length_a   1.000
_cell.length_b   1.000
_cell.length_c   1.000
_cell.angle_alpha   90.00
_cell.angle_beta   90.00
_cell.angle_gamma   90.00
#
_symmetry.space_group_name_H-M   'P 1'
#
loop_
_entity.id
_entity.type
_entity.pdbx_description
1 polymer ?
#
loop_
_entity_poly.entity_id
_entity_poly.type
_entity_poly.pdbx_seq_one_letter_code
_entity_poly.pdbx_strand_id
1 'polypeptide(L)'
;MQEVTRAGTAQSIYQRLPSDINVAGKTGTTDEQRDSWFAGFSGNRLAVVWLGLDNNHPLPFTGSGGALKVWKQFMASQPLQSFDAPKPDDIEWKWIDRASGKLSSEQCDGARQLPFIKGTEPVEAISCVNTSSQQDNPVSRSLNWIKNWF
;
A
#
# COMPACT_ATOMS: atom_id res chain seq x y z
N MET A 1 -6.86 0.36 -1.55
CA MET A 1 -7.27 -1.00 -1.10
C MET A 1 -6.30 -2.11 -1.49
N GLN A 2 -5.49 -1.98 -2.56
CA GLN A 2 -4.46 -2.97 -2.90
C GLN A 2 -3.48 -3.25 -1.74
N GLU A 3 -3.12 -2.25 -0.95
CA GLU A 3 -2.28 -2.45 0.23
C GLU A 3 -2.86 -3.41 1.28
N VAL A 4 -4.19 -3.48 1.41
CA VAL A 4 -4.84 -4.43 2.32
C VAL A 4 -4.57 -5.87 1.89
N THR A 5 -4.50 -6.12 0.58
CA THR A 5 -4.24 -7.44 -0.01
C THR A 5 -2.75 -7.73 -0.12
N ARG A 6 -1.88 -6.71 -0.18
CA ARG A 6 -0.42 -6.85 -0.28
C ARG A 6 0.27 -7.03 1.07
N ALA A 7 -0.11 -6.24 2.07
CA ALA A 7 0.56 -6.21 3.37
C ALA A 7 -0.39 -6.04 4.57
N GLY A 8 -1.70 -6.01 4.33
CA GLY A 8 -2.71 -5.80 5.37
C GLY A 8 -3.45 -7.07 5.77
N THR A 9 -4.67 -6.87 6.28
CA THR A 9 -5.53 -7.95 6.80
C THR A 9 -5.93 -9.00 5.77
N ALA A 10 -5.76 -8.71 4.47
CA ALA A 10 -6.07 -9.62 3.38
C ALA A 10 -4.82 -10.21 2.70
N GLN A 11 -3.62 -10.06 3.27
CA GLN A 11 -2.37 -10.54 2.67
C GLN A 11 -2.36 -12.03 2.30
N SER A 12 -3.16 -12.84 3.00
CA SER A 12 -3.24 -14.29 2.74
C SER A 12 -3.89 -14.65 1.39
N ILE A 13 -4.41 -13.68 0.63
CA ILE A 13 -4.91 -13.89 -0.74
C ILE A 13 -3.85 -14.54 -1.62
N TYR A 14 -2.61 -14.06 -1.55
CA TYR A 14 -1.51 -14.53 -2.41
C TYR A 14 -0.96 -15.90 -2.01
N GLN A 15 -1.52 -16.55 -0.98
CA GLN A 15 -1.32 -17.99 -0.77
C GLN A 15 -2.05 -18.83 -1.81
N ARG A 16 -3.01 -18.23 -2.54
CA ARG A 16 -3.85 -18.92 -3.53
C ARG A 16 -3.83 -18.26 -4.90
N LEU A 17 -3.83 -16.92 -4.96
CA LEU A 17 -3.74 -16.18 -6.21
C LEU A 17 -2.27 -15.99 -6.62
N PRO A 18 -1.97 -15.98 -7.93
CA PRO A 18 -0.65 -15.58 -8.43
C PRO A 18 -0.24 -14.19 -7.92
N SER A 19 1.05 -14.01 -7.61
CA SER A 19 1.55 -12.76 -7.01
C SER A 19 1.56 -11.57 -7.97
N ASP A 20 1.53 -11.83 -9.28
CA ASP A 20 1.47 -10.87 -10.38
C ASP A 20 0.05 -10.39 -10.71
N ILE A 21 -1.00 -11.09 -10.23
CA ILE A 21 -2.38 -10.63 -10.37
C ILE A 21 -2.71 -9.62 -9.27
N ASN A 22 -2.74 -8.33 -9.62
CA ASN A 22 -3.15 -7.30 -8.69
C ASN A 22 -4.65 -7.42 -8.37
N VAL A 23 -4.98 -7.44 -7.08
CA VAL A 23 -6.36 -7.34 -6.58
C VAL A 23 -6.45 -6.32 -5.47
N ALA A 24 -7.64 -5.74 -5.31
CA ALA A 24 -7.97 -4.83 -4.21
C ALA A 24 -9.15 -5.40 -3.42
N GLY A 25 -9.16 -5.19 -2.12
CA GLY A 25 -10.28 -5.63 -1.29
C GLY A 25 -10.15 -5.21 0.15
N LYS A 26 -11.16 -5.59 0.93
CA LYS A 26 -11.25 -5.25 2.34
C LYS A 26 -11.90 -6.37 3.13
N THR A 27 -11.29 -6.70 4.27
CA THR A 27 -11.90 -7.58 5.28
C THR A 27 -12.89 -6.80 6.14
N GLY A 28 -14.00 -7.44 6.49
CA GLY A 28 -14.94 -6.99 7.51
C GLY A 28 -15.17 -8.08 8.56
N THR A 29 -15.23 -7.70 9.83
CA THR A 29 -15.62 -8.57 10.95
C THR A 29 -16.50 -7.72 11.84
N THR A 30 -17.70 -8.19 12.18
CA THR A 30 -18.57 -7.50 13.12
C THR A 30 -18.18 -7.83 14.56
N ASP A 31 -18.72 -7.05 15.49
CA ASP A 31 -18.53 -7.29 16.93
C ASP A 31 -18.98 -8.70 17.31
N GLU A 32 -18.33 -9.24 18.34
CA GLU A 32 -18.57 -10.61 18.82
C GLU A 32 -18.39 -11.70 17.73
N GLN A 33 -17.73 -11.37 16.61
CA GLN A 33 -17.45 -12.28 15.49
C GLN A 33 -18.71 -12.89 14.87
N ARG A 34 -19.83 -12.17 14.84
CA ARG A 34 -21.11 -12.69 14.29
C ARG A 34 -21.06 -12.82 12.77
N ASP A 35 -20.34 -11.92 12.10
CA ASP A 35 -20.22 -11.89 10.65
C ASP A 35 -18.76 -11.85 10.20
N SER A 36 -18.48 -12.63 9.17
CA SER A 36 -17.23 -12.62 8.42
C SER A 36 -17.52 -12.11 7.02
N TRP A 37 -16.93 -10.98 6.64
CA TRP A 37 -17.11 -10.35 5.33
C TRP A 37 -15.79 -10.23 4.57
N PHE A 38 -15.86 -10.38 3.26
CA PHE A 38 -14.83 -9.92 2.35
C PHE A 38 -15.42 -9.39 1.06
N ALA A 39 -15.04 -8.18 0.68
CA ALA A 39 -15.36 -7.58 -0.61
C ALA A 39 -14.06 -7.28 -1.35
N GLY A 40 -13.98 -7.68 -2.62
CA GLY A 40 -12.79 -7.46 -3.41
C GLY A 40 -13.01 -7.59 -4.91
N PHE A 41 -12.03 -7.13 -5.67
CA PHE A 41 -12.06 -7.16 -7.11
C PHE A 41 -10.66 -7.32 -7.72
N SER A 42 -10.66 -7.83 -8.94
CA SER A 42 -9.55 -7.85 -9.91
C SER A 42 -9.88 -6.90 -11.07
N GLY A 43 -9.06 -6.85 -12.12
CA GLY A 43 -9.31 -5.99 -13.28
C GLY A 43 -10.63 -6.28 -14.00
N ASN A 44 -11.16 -7.51 -13.90
CA ASN A 44 -12.34 -7.94 -14.66
C ASN A 44 -13.40 -8.70 -13.83
N ARG A 45 -13.24 -8.82 -12.52
CA ARG A 45 -14.17 -9.54 -11.64
C ARG A 45 -14.29 -8.84 -10.29
N LEU A 46 -15.51 -8.69 -9.80
CA LEU A 46 -15.84 -8.27 -8.45
C LEU A 46 -16.63 -9.38 -7.77
N ALA A 47 -16.32 -9.66 -6.51
CA ALA A 47 -17.11 -10.57 -5.70
C ALA A 47 -17.16 -10.11 -4.24
N VAL A 48 -18.25 -10.44 -3.58
CA VAL A 48 -18.47 -10.22 -2.15
C VAL A 48 -18.87 -11.54 -1.53
N VAL A 49 -18.25 -11.87 -0.40
CA VAL A 49 -18.57 -13.06 0.39
C VAL A 49 -18.93 -12.64 1.81
N TRP A 50 -20.02 -13.20 2.29
CA TRP A 50 -20.44 -13.16 3.68
C TRP A 50 -20.57 -14.57 4.22
N LEU A 51 -20.13 -14.76 5.45
CA LEU A 51 -20.44 -15.93 6.25
C LEU A 51 -21.03 -15.45 7.58
N GLY A 52 -22.13 -16.06 7.98
CA GLY A 52 -22.83 -15.84 9.24
C GLY A 52 -23.73 -17.03 9.54
N LEU A 53 -24.24 -17.08 10.77
CA LEU A 53 -25.25 -18.05 11.15
C LEU A 53 -26.62 -17.37 11.16
N ASP A 54 -27.65 -18.04 10.65
CA ASP A 54 -29.02 -17.49 10.61
C ASP A 54 -29.56 -17.16 12.01
N ASN A 55 -29.09 -17.85 13.05
CA ASN A 55 -29.42 -17.59 14.45
C ASN A 55 -28.52 -16.52 15.10
N ASN A 56 -27.71 -15.82 14.30
CA ASN A 56 -26.80 -14.74 14.68
C ASN A 56 -25.73 -15.14 15.72
N HIS A 57 -25.49 -16.42 15.99
CA HIS A 57 -24.44 -16.81 16.94
C HIS A 57 -23.03 -16.49 16.41
N PRO A 58 -22.04 -16.28 17.31
CA PRO A 58 -20.64 -16.05 16.94
C PRO A 58 -20.05 -17.14 16.03
N LEU A 59 -19.22 -16.72 15.08
CA LEU A 59 -18.39 -17.58 14.25
C LEU A 59 -17.03 -17.82 14.92
N PRO A 60 -16.35 -18.95 14.62
CA PRO A 60 -15.01 -19.21 15.12
C PRO A 60 -13.90 -18.52 14.28
N PHE A 61 -14.25 -17.54 13.44
CA PHE A 61 -13.32 -16.87 12.54
C PHE A 61 -13.72 -15.43 12.22
N THR A 62 -12.71 -14.60 11.95
CA THR A 62 -12.86 -13.22 11.47
C THR A 62 -13.11 -13.17 9.95
N GLY A 63 -13.26 -11.97 9.39
CA GLY A 63 -13.30 -11.72 7.94
C GLY A 63 -12.14 -12.33 7.16
N SER A 64 -10.92 -12.26 7.71
CA SER A 64 -9.72 -12.85 7.09
C SER A 64 -9.65 -14.38 7.26
N GLY A 65 -10.25 -14.90 8.32
CA GLY A 65 -10.27 -16.34 8.64
C GLY A 65 -11.35 -17.15 7.93
N GLY A 66 -12.45 -16.51 7.53
CA GLY A 66 -13.62 -17.15 6.90
C GLY A 66 -13.86 -16.65 5.47
N ALA A 67 -14.59 -15.54 5.33
CA ALA A 67 -15.05 -15.03 4.03
C ALA A 67 -13.93 -14.81 3.03
N LEU A 68 -12.77 -14.30 3.47
CA LEU A 68 -11.59 -14.15 2.60
C LEU A 68 -11.11 -15.48 2.00
N LYS A 69 -11.19 -16.59 2.77
CA LYS A 69 -10.76 -17.92 2.28
C LYS A 69 -11.69 -18.40 1.18
N VAL A 70 -13.00 -18.24 1.35
CA VAL A 70 -13.99 -18.58 0.33
C VAL A 70 -13.80 -17.70 -0.91
N TRP A 71 -13.63 -16.38 -0.71
CA TRP A 71 -13.40 -15.44 -1.80
C TRP A 71 -12.15 -15.79 -2.63
N LYS A 72 -11.00 -16.04 -1.99
CA LYS A 72 -9.77 -16.37 -2.73
C LYS A 72 -9.84 -17.73 -3.42
N GLN A 73 -10.58 -18.69 -2.87
CA GLN A 73 -10.83 -19.97 -3.52
C GLN A 73 -11.73 -19.81 -4.75
N PHE A 74 -12.80 -19.03 -4.65
CA PHE A 74 -13.67 -18.72 -5.79
C PHE A 74 -12.90 -17.99 -6.88
N MET A 75 -12.20 -16.91 -6.55
CA MET A 75 -11.46 -16.10 -7.53
C MET A 75 -10.35 -16.89 -8.23
N ALA A 76 -9.71 -17.85 -7.55
CA ALA A 76 -8.72 -18.74 -8.16
C ALA A 76 -9.29 -19.67 -9.24
N SER A 77 -10.61 -19.87 -9.28
CA SER A 77 -11.29 -20.64 -10.34
C SER A 77 -11.70 -19.79 -11.54
N GLN A 78 -11.47 -18.47 -11.49
CA GLN A 78 -11.90 -17.52 -12.52
C GLN A 78 -10.71 -17.07 -13.38
N PRO A 79 -10.94 -16.72 -14.67
CA PRO A 79 -9.91 -16.10 -15.51
C PRO A 79 -9.74 -14.62 -15.11
N LEU A 80 -8.85 -14.36 -14.15
CA LEU A 80 -8.62 -13.03 -13.61
C LEU A 80 -7.69 -12.19 -14.51
N GLN A 81 -8.00 -10.91 -14.62
CA GLN A 81 -7.07 -9.88 -15.12
C GLN A 81 -6.52 -9.08 -13.95
N SER A 82 -5.24 -8.69 -14.03
CA SER A 82 -4.64 -7.80 -13.04
C SER A 82 -5.40 -6.48 -12.98
N PHE A 83 -5.67 -5.99 -11.77
CA PHE A 83 -6.19 -4.63 -11.58
C PHE A 83 -5.05 -3.62 -11.66
N ASP A 84 -5.02 -2.88 -12.76
CA ASP A 84 -4.12 -1.75 -12.95
C ASP A 84 -4.90 -0.46 -12.64
N ALA A 85 -4.58 0.15 -11.50
CA ALA A 85 -5.22 1.39 -11.10
C ALA A 85 -4.88 2.50 -12.13
N PRO A 86 -5.88 3.19 -12.71
CA PRO A 86 -5.59 4.35 -13.53
C PRO A 86 -4.80 5.36 -12.68
N LYS A 87 -3.88 6.07 -13.32
CA LYS A 87 -3.10 7.17 -12.72
C LYS A 87 -3.65 8.48 -13.27
N PRO A 88 -4.58 9.15 -12.57
CA PRO A 88 -5.11 10.43 -12.99
C PRO A 88 -4.03 11.52 -12.99
N ASP A 89 -4.22 12.54 -13.81
CA ASP A 89 -3.28 13.68 -13.93
C ASP A 89 -3.20 14.53 -12.67
N ASP A 90 -4.19 14.45 -11.78
CA ASP A 90 -4.28 15.19 -10.52
C ASP A 90 -3.69 14.43 -9.31
N ILE A 91 -3.01 13.31 -9.54
CA ILE A 91 -2.31 12.55 -8.49
C ILE A 91 -0.80 12.76 -8.58
N GLU A 92 -0.18 13.13 -7.45
CA GLU A 92 1.26 13.20 -7.29
C GLU A 92 1.78 12.17 -6.29
N TRP A 93 2.89 11.51 -6.64
CA TRP A 93 3.58 10.58 -5.75
C TRP A 93 4.66 11.33 -4.97
N LYS A 94 4.57 11.28 -3.64
CA LYS A 94 5.54 11.92 -2.74
C LYS A 94 6.19 10.86 -1.85
N TRP A 95 7.47 11.07 -1.55
CA TRP A 95 8.18 10.31 -0.52
C TRP A 95 7.80 10.85 0.84
N ILE A 96 7.22 10.01 1.69
CA ILE A 96 6.73 10.37 3.01
C ILE A 96 7.47 9.56 4.06
N ASP A 97 7.91 10.24 5.12
CA ASP A 97 8.43 9.55 6.30
C ASP A 97 7.28 8.87 7.03
N ARG A 98 7.37 7.55 7.19
CA ARG A 98 6.30 6.75 7.79
C ARG A 98 5.98 7.16 9.23
N ALA A 99 6.96 7.67 9.97
CA ALA A 99 6.80 8.00 11.39
C ALA A 99 6.06 9.34 11.58
N SER A 100 6.49 10.38 10.87
CA SER A 100 5.97 11.74 11.04
C SER A 100 4.86 12.11 10.06
N GLY A 101 4.73 11.41 8.93
CA GLY A 101 3.81 11.77 7.85
C GLY A 101 4.24 12.99 7.03
N LYS A 102 5.46 13.49 7.24
CA LYS A 102 6.05 14.64 6.54
C LYS A 102 6.79 14.22 5.27
N LEU A 103 7.13 15.18 4.41
CA LEU A 103 7.96 14.94 3.23
C LEU A 103 9.34 14.38 3.64
N SER A 104 9.78 13.36 2.90
CA SER A 104 11.08 12.70 3.02
C SER A 104 11.74 12.61 1.64
N SER A 105 13.00 12.15 1.60
CA SER A 105 13.66 11.71 0.37
C SER A 105 13.60 10.19 0.26
N GLU A 106 13.77 9.66 -0.95
CA GLU A 106 13.80 8.21 -1.20
C GLU A 106 14.86 7.50 -0.33
N GLN A 107 15.96 8.17 -0.02
CA GLN A 107 17.08 7.61 0.73
C GLN A 107 16.86 7.63 2.25
N CYS A 108 15.81 8.29 2.76
CA CYS A 108 15.54 8.31 4.18
C CYS A 108 15.08 6.94 4.66
N ASP A 109 15.53 6.54 5.85
CA ASP A 109 15.01 5.33 6.49
C ASP A 109 13.51 5.49 6.78
N GLY A 110 12.73 4.43 6.54
CA GLY A 110 11.28 4.45 6.66
C GLY A 110 10.54 5.29 5.60
N ALA A 111 11.23 5.81 4.57
CA ALA A 111 10.59 6.51 3.47
C ALA A 111 9.64 5.58 2.70
N ARG A 112 8.46 6.09 2.40
CA ARG A 112 7.45 5.38 1.61
C ARG A 112 6.82 6.30 0.60
N GLN A 113 6.70 5.83 -0.64
CA GLN A 113 5.97 6.56 -1.66
C GLN A 113 4.46 6.43 -1.43
N LEU A 114 3.75 7.56 -1.38
CA LEU A 114 2.30 7.63 -1.25
C LEU A 114 1.71 8.57 -2.30
N PRO A 115 0.52 8.26 -2.86
CA PRO A 115 -0.18 9.14 -3.77
C PRO A 115 -0.98 10.20 -3.01
N PHE A 116 -0.92 11.45 -3.47
CA PHE A 116 -1.71 12.57 -2.98
C PHE A 116 -2.46 13.23 -4.13
N ILE A 117 -3.63 13.79 -3.83
CA ILE A 117 -4.27 14.73 -4.76
C ILE A 117 -3.43 16.00 -4.78
N LYS A 118 -3.17 16.57 -5.96
CA LYS A 118 -2.42 17.83 -6.11
C LYS A 118 -2.96 18.91 -5.17
N GLY A 119 -2.06 19.50 -4.38
CA GLY A 119 -2.38 20.53 -3.39
C GLY A 119 -2.81 20.00 -2.02
N THR A 120 -2.82 18.68 -1.81
CA THR A 120 -3.11 18.04 -0.51
C THR A 120 -1.90 17.37 0.11
N GLU A 121 -0.77 17.34 -0.60
CA GLU A 121 0.48 16.81 -0.09
C GLU A 121 0.99 17.58 1.14
N PRO A 122 1.70 16.90 2.07
CA PRO A 122 2.37 17.57 3.17
C PRO A 122 3.37 18.61 2.64
N VAL A 123 3.45 19.75 3.30
CA VAL A 123 4.38 20.84 2.95
C VAL A 123 5.65 20.84 3.81
N GLU A 124 5.57 20.27 5.01
CA GLU A 124 6.72 20.17 5.92
C GLU A 124 7.59 18.97 5.56
N ALA A 125 8.91 19.14 5.69
CA ALA A 125 9.92 18.14 5.38
C ALA A 125 10.74 17.78 6.62
N ILE A 126 11.20 16.53 6.70
CA ILE A 126 12.20 16.12 7.69
C ILE A 126 13.62 16.44 7.23
N SER A 127 14.56 16.49 8.17
CA SER A 127 15.95 16.92 7.90
C SER A 127 16.69 16.06 6.87
N CYS A 128 16.36 14.78 6.75
CA CYS A 128 16.98 13.87 5.78
C CYS A 128 16.58 14.15 4.32
N VAL A 129 15.70 15.13 4.07
CA VAL A 129 15.45 15.65 2.72
C VAL A 129 16.70 16.35 2.14
N ASN A 130 17.67 16.75 2.98
CA ASN A 130 18.82 17.55 2.56
C ASN A 130 20.16 16.80 2.37
N THR A 131 20.19 15.47 2.34
CA THR A 131 21.47 14.73 2.20
C THR A 131 21.88 14.37 0.76
N SER A 132 21.13 14.75 -0.27
CA SER A 132 21.47 14.42 -1.68
C SER A 132 21.46 15.61 -2.66
N SER A 133 21.44 16.84 -2.17
CA SER A 133 21.63 18.05 -3.02
C SER A 133 22.74 18.99 -2.54
N GLN A 134 23.73 18.49 -1.79
CA GLN A 134 25.09 19.02 -1.92
C GLN A 134 25.74 18.31 -3.10
N GLN A 135 25.44 18.79 -4.30
CA GLN A 135 26.31 18.57 -5.44
C GLN A 135 27.70 19.06 -5.02
N ASP A 136 28.59 18.11 -4.79
CA ASP A 136 30.03 18.26 -4.88
C ASP A 136 30.30 18.94 -6.24
N ASN A 137 30.28 20.26 -6.26
CA ASN A 137 30.57 21.01 -7.47
C ASN A 137 32.05 20.75 -7.76
N PRO A 138 32.43 20.15 -8.90
CA PRO A 138 33.84 19.86 -9.18
C PRO A 138 34.71 21.13 -9.11
N VAL A 139 34.11 22.30 -9.31
CA VAL A 139 34.75 23.61 -9.12
C VAL A 139 35.14 23.87 -7.65
N SER A 140 34.33 23.49 -6.65
CA SER A 140 34.68 23.71 -5.24
C SER A 140 35.83 22.80 -4.77
N ARG A 141 35.90 21.56 -5.25
CA ARG A 141 37.06 20.68 -5.06
C ARG A 141 38.35 21.29 -5.64
N SER A 142 38.25 21.93 -6.81
CA SER A 142 39.37 22.61 -7.47
C SER A 142 39.78 23.95 -6.83
N LEU A 143 39.05 24.48 -5.85
CA LEU A 143 39.44 25.71 -5.14
C LEU A 143 40.07 25.40 -3.77
N ASN A 144 39.70 24.29 -3.16
CA ASN A 144 40.21 23.90 -1.84
C ASN A 144 41.67 23.40 -1.88
N TRP A 145 42.11 22.76 -2.96
CA TRP A 145 43.52 22.33 -3.08
C TRP A 145 44.48 23.52 -3.25
N ILE A 146 44.07 24.60 -3.94
CA ILE A 146 44.89 25.82 -4.11
C ILE A 146 45.02 26.58 -2.78
N LYS A 147 43.95 26.63 -1.99
CA LYS A 147 43.96 27.29 -0.67
C LYS A 147 44.83 26.58 0.37
N ASN A 148 45.07 25.28 0.23
CA ASN A 148 45.95 24.54 1.13
C ASN A 148 47.43 24.61 0.73
N TRP A 149 47.77 25.36 -0.33
CA TRP A 149 49.13 25.49 -0.84
C TRP A 149 49.79 26.85 -0.56
N PHE A 150 49.03 27.80 0.00
CA PHE A 150 49.52 29.09 0.50
C PHE A 150 49.08 29.33 1.93
#